data_AF-A0A643G0C6-F1
#
_entry.id   AF-A0A643G0C6-F1
#
_cell.length_a   1.000
_cell.length_b   1.000
_cell.length_c   1.000
_cell.angle_alpha   90.00
_cell.angle_beta   90.00
_cell.angle_gamma   90.00
#
_symmetry.space_group_name_H-M   'P 1'
#
loop_
_entity.id
_entity.type
_entity.pdbx_description
1 polymer ?
#
loop_
_entity_poly.entity_id
_entity_poly.type
_entity_poly.pdbx_seq_one_letter_code
_entity_poly.pdbx_strand_id
1 'polypeptide(L)'
;MRVMLGDTIAIGPGKIALLEAIRECGSISAAAKHLDMSYKRAWDLLNEINRSLARPAVDSEHGGARGGGTVLTPVGEEAIRLYRAAELRAAKACEAEINGLIKLLAKP
;
A
#
# COMPACT_ATOMS: atom_id res chain seq x y z
N MET A 1 -0.57 1.94 -10.45
CA MET A 1 -2.01 1.82 -10.85
C MET A 1 -2.90 2.33 -9.72
N ARG A 2 -4.14 2.76 -9.95
CA ARG A 2 -5.10 3.11 -8.87
C ARG A 2 -6.41 2.35 -9.06
N VAL A 3 -6.91 1.74 -7.99
CA VAL A 3 -8.20 1.03 -7.94
C VAL A 3 -9.21 1.90 -7.24
N MET A 4 -10.33 2.16 -7.91
CA MET A 4 -11.40 3.04 -7.43
C MET A 4 -12.56 2.23 -6.85
N LEU A 5 -13.18 2.74 -5.79
CA LEU A 5 -14.48 2.30 -5.29
C LEU A 5 -15.37 3.55 -5.18
N GLY A 6 -16.28 3.71 -6.15
CA GLY A 6 -16.95 5.01 -6.37
C GLY A 6 -15.91 6.10 -6.63
N ASP A 7 -16.01 7.21 -5.90
CA ASP A 7 -15.11 8.36 -6.03
C ASP A 7 -13.82 8.23 -5.16
N THR A 8 -13.65 7.13 -4.44
CA THR A 8 -12.51 6.92 -3.54
C THR A 8 -11.41 6.08 -4.21
N ILE A 9 -10.16 6.54 -4.09
CA ILE A 9 -8.97 5.71 -4.41
C ILE A 9 -8.80 4.68 -3.29
N ALA A 10 -9.48 3.54 -3.42
CA ALA A 10 -9.50 2.47 -2.44
C ALA A 10 -8.12 1.84 -2.26
N ILE A 11 -7.44 1.50 -3.36
CA ILE A 11 -6.10 0.89 -3.35
C ILE A 11 -5.21 1.58 -4.38
N GLY A 12 -3.94 1.76 -4.04
CA GLY A 12 -2.94 2.40 -4.91
C GLY A 12 -1.53 2.24 -4.36
N PRO A 13 -0.51 2.78 -5.05
CA PRO A 13 0.89 2.46 -4.77
C PRO A 13 1.31 2.83 -3.34
N GLY A 14 0.91 4.00 -2.84
CA GLY A 14 1.25 4.43 -1.47
C GLY A 14 0.58 3.58 -0.39
N LYS A 15 -0.66 3.13 -0.63
CA LYS A 15 -1.39 2.26 0.30
C LYS A 15 -0.76 0.86 0.35
N ILE A 16 -0.39 0.31 -0.80
CA ILE A 16 0.29 -0.99 -0.89
C ILE A 16 1.70 -0.94 -0.31
N ALA A 17 2.46 0.13 -0.60
CA ALA A 17 3.79 0.33 0.00
C ALA A 17 3.73 0.38 1.53
N LEU A 18 2.69 1.01 2.10
CA LEU A 18 2.48 0.99 3.55
C LEU A 18 2.25 -0.42 4.10
N LEU A 19 1.38 -1.22 3.45
CA LEU A 19 1.14 -2.60 3.90
C LEU A 19 2.38 -3.48 3.79
N GLU A 20 3.15 -3.33 2.71
CA GLU A 20 4.44 -4.04 2.53
C GLU A 20 5.44 -3.63 3.63
N ALA A 21 5.55 -2.34 3.92
CA ALA A 21 6.43 -1.85 4.99
C ALA A 21 5.98 -2.34 6.37
N ILE A 22 4.67 -2.44 6.64
CA ILE A 22 4.15 -3.02 7.89
C ILE A 22 4.52 -4.51 7.98
N ARG A 23 4.38 -5.27 6.88
CA ARG A 23 4.78 -6.68 6.83
C ARG A 23 6.26 -6.88 7.17
N GLU A 24 7.12 -6.00 6.67
CA GLU A 24 8.57 -6.07 6.89
C GLU A 24 8.99 -5.56 8.27
N CYS A 25 8.37 -4.49 8.75
CA CYS A 25 8.80 -3.78 9.96
C CYS A 25 8.05 -4.19 11.23
N GLY A 26 6.89 -4.85 11.12
CA GLY A 26 6.07 -5.30 12.24
C GLY A 26 5.40 -4.19 13.06
N SER A 27 5.45 -2.92 12.63
CA SER A 27 4.75 -1.81 13.28
C SER A 27 4.49 -0.65 12.31
N ILE A 28 3.42 0.11 12.58
CA ILE A 28 3.07 1.29 11.78
C ILE A 28 4.11 2.41 11.92
N SER A 29 4.69 2.59 13.11
CA SER A 29 5.71 3.61 13.35
C SER A 29 7.01 3.32 12.60
N ALA A 30 7.47 2.06 12.60
CA ALA A 30 8.64 1.66 11.83
C ALA A 30 8.38 1.73 10.32
N ALA A 31 7.18 1.32 9.86
CA ALA A 31 6.79 1.46 8.46
C ALA A 31 6.75 2.92 8.00
N ALA A 32 6.21 3.82 8.83
CA ALA A 32 6.20 5.26 8.55
C ALA A 32 7.61 5.82 8.38
N LYS A 33 8.53 5.44 9.28
CA LYS A 33 9.94 5.82 9.21
C LYS A 33 10.63 5.24 7.98
N HIS A 34 10.35 3.98 7.64
CA HIS A 34 10.90 3.31 6.46
C HIS A 34 10.48 4.01 5.15
N LEU A 35 9.25 4.52 5.10
CA LEU A 35 8.69 5.21 3.93
C LEU A 35 8.89 6.73 3.96
N ASP A 36 9.76 7.25 4.82
CA ASP A 36 10.05 8.68 5.00
C ASP A 36 8.77 9.53 5.14
N MET A 37 7.83 9.08 5.98
CA MET A 37 6.59 9.79 6.25
C MET A 37 6.29 9.90 7.75
N SER A 38 5.44 10.88 8.10
CA SER A 38 4.99 11.03 9.48
C SER A 38 4.10 9.86 9.90
N TYR A 39 4.17 9.50 11.18
CA TYR A 39 3.28 8.49 11.77
C TYR A 39 1.80 8.81 11.50
N LYS A 40 1.41 10.09 11.64
CA LYS A 40 0.04 10.54 11.35
C LYS A 40 -0.37 10.19 9.91
N ARG A 41 0.50 10.45 8.93
CA ARG A 41 0.22 10.12 7.52
C ARG A 41 0.07 8.61 7.31
N ALA A 42 0.93 7.80 7.93
CA ALA A 42 0.80 6.34 7.86
C ALA A 42 -0.51 5.85 8.50
N TRP A 43 -0.90 6.42 9.64
CA TRP A 43 -2.16 6.12 10.31
C TRP A 43 -3.37 6.50 9.46
N ASP A 44 -3.37 7.69 8.85
CA ASP A 44 -4.46 8.15 7.98
C ASP A 44 -4.60 7.23 6.75
N LEU A 45 -3.49 6.85 6.11
CA LEU A 45 -3.49 5.88 5.01
C LEU A 45 -4.03 4.52 5.44
N LEU A 46 -3.63 4.01 6.60
CA LEU A 46 -4.13 2.74 7.11
C LEU A 46 -5.65 2.78 7.38
N ASN A 47 -6.14 3.89 7.93
CA ASN A 47 -7.58 4.10 8.13
C ASN A 47 -8.34 4.12 6.80
N GLU A 48 -7.81 4.80 5.78
CA GLU A 48 -8.41 4.77 4.45
C GLU A 48 -8.43 3.35 3.84
N ILE A 49 -7.36 2.58 4.04
CA ILE A 49 -7.29 1.17 3.60
C ILE A 49 -8.38 0.36 4.30
N ASN A 50 -8.46 0.43 5.63
CA ASN A 50 -9.43 -0.35 6.40
C ASN A 50 -10.89 0.06 6.11
N ARG A 51 -11.15 1.34 5.79
CA ARG A 51 -12.48 1.79 5.34
C ARG A 51 -12.85 1.29 3.95
N SER A 52 -11.84 1.01 3.11
CA SER A 52 -12.05 0.57 1.73
C SER A 52 -12.18 -0.95 1.59
N LEU A 53 -11.71 -1.71 2.58
CA LEU A 53 -11.75 -3.17 2.59
C LEU A 53 -12.91 -3.67 3.46
N ALA A 54 -13.50 -4.80 3.07
CA ALA A 54 -14.57 -5.43 3.84
C ALA A 54 -14.10 -5.97 5.21
N ARG A 55 -12.78 -6.17 5.38
CA ARG A 55 -12.14 -6.58 6.63
C ARG A 55 -10.82 -5.81 6.79
N PRO A 56 -10.35 -5.57 8.03
CA PRO A 56 -9.09 -4.87 8.26
C PRO A 56 -7.91 -5.50 7.54
N ALA A 57 -7.01 -4.67 7.00
CA ALA A 57 -5.76 -5.12 6.39
C ALA A 57 -4.71 -5.52 7.42
N VAL A 58 -4.85 -5.04 8.67
CA VAL A 58 -3.92 -5.33 9.77
C VAL A 58 -4.66 -5.73 11.03
N ASP A 59 -4.03 -6.61 11.81
CA ASP A 59 -4.35 -6.84 13.21
C ASP A 59 -3.32 -6.09 14.06
N SER A 60 -3.81 -5.23 14.93
CA SER A 60 -2.99 -4.47 15.88
C SER A 60 -3.12 -5.07 17.27
N GLU A 61 -1.98 -5.41 17.89
CA GLU A 61 -1.97 -5.64 19.33
C GLU A 61 -2.17 -4.28 20.02
N HIS A 62 -3.10 -4.23 20.98
CA HIS A 62 -3.33 -3.02 21.77
C HIS A 62 -2.03 -2.69 22.51
N GLY A 63 -1.36 -1.62 22.09
CA GLY A 63 -0.03 -1.26 22.56
C GLY A 63 0.00 -0.96 24.06
N GLY A 64 0.55 -1.88 24.85
CA GLY A 64 1.10 -1.58 26.17
C GLY A 64 2.44 -0.84 26.07
N ALA A 65 3.05 -0.54 27.22
CA ALA A 65 4.24 0.33 27.38
C ALA A 65 5.50 -0.05 26.56
N ARG A 66 5.49 -1.15 25.80
CA ARG A 66 6.61 -1.64 24.97
C ARG A 66 6.36 -1.56 23.45
N GLY A 67 5.25 -0.97 23.02
CA GLY A 67 4.89 -0.83 21.61
C GLY A 67 4.13 -2.06 21.11
N GLY A 68 2.87 -1.87 20.75
CA GLY A 68 2.05 -2.92 20.14
C GLY A 68 2.53 -3.20 18.73
N GLY A 69 2.69 -4.49 18.40
CA GLY A 69 2.98 -4.92 17.04
C GLY A 69 1.80 -4.66 16.11
N THR A 70 2.07 -4.56 14.82
CA THR A 70 1.05 -4.54 13.77
C THR A 70 1.44 -5.55 12.72
N VAL A 71 0.57 -6.53 12.49
CA VAL A 71 0.78 -7.60 11.50
C VAL A 71 -0.32 -7.53 10.45
N LEU A 72 0.00 -7.95 9.22
CA LEU A 72 -1.01 -8.04 8.17
C LEU A 72 -2.00 -9.16 8.50
N THR A 73 -3.28 -8.90 8.23
CA THR A 73 -4.28 -9.96 8.15
C THR A 73 -4.14 -10.70 6.81
N PRO A 74 -4.79 -11.87 6.64
CA PRO A 74 -4.89 -12.50 5.32
C PRO A 74 -5.46 -11.59 4.23
N VAL A 75 -6.33 -10.63 4.59
CA VAL A 75 -6.89 -9.67 3.63
C VAL A 75 -5.84 -8.63 3.22
N GLY A 76 -4.99 -8.18 4.15
CA GLY A 76 -3.86 -7.31 3.85
C GLY A 76 -2.86 -7.95 2.89
N GLU A 77 -2.48 -9.20 3.15
CA GLU A 77 -1.58 -9.96 2.28
C GLU A 77 -2.18 -10.16 0.88
N GLU A 78 -3.46 -10.53 0.81
CA GLU A 78 -4.14 -10.74 -0.47
C GLU A 78 -4.26 -9.44 -1.29
N ALA A 79 -4.48 -8.30 -0.63
CA ALA A 79 -4.50 -6.99 -1.29
C ALA A 79 -3.16 -6.67 -1.95
N ILE A 80 -2.04 -6.91 -1.25
CA ILE A 80 -0.68 -6.76 -1.82
C ILE A 80 -0.52 -7.69 -3.02
N ARG A 81 -0.83 -8.98 -2.85
CA ARG A 81 -0.63 -10.00 -3.88
C ARG A 81 -1.40 -9.68 -5.16
N LEU A 82 -2.68 -9.35 -5.04
CA LEU A 82 -3.53 -9.01 -6.18
C LEU A 82 -3.05 -7.74 -6.88
N TYR A 83 -2.72 -6.69 -6.11
CA TYR A 83 -2.26 -5.43 -6.68
C TYR A 83 -0.95 -5.59 -7.46
N ARG A 84 0.05 -6.27 -6.89
CA ARG A 84 1.34 -6.50 -7.56
C ARG A 84 1.20 -7.40 -8.79
N ALA A 85 0.36 -8.42 -8.74
CA ALA A 85 0.06 -9.26 -9.90
C ALA A 85 -0.61 -8.45 -11.02
N ALA A 86 -1.55 -7.55 -10.67
CA ALA A 86 -2.21 -6.68 -11.64
C ALA A 86 -1.24 -5.64 -12.24
N GLU A 87 -0.38 -5.01 -11.45
CA GLU A 87 0.66 -4.10 -11.95
C GLU A 87 1.59 -4.80 -12.95
N LEU A 88 2.06 -6.01 -12.63
CA LEU A 88 2.94 -6.78 -13.51
C LEU A 88 2.25 -7.10 -14.84
N ARG A 89 0.98 -7.55 -14.79
CA ARG A 89 0.20 -7.87 -15.99
C ARG A 89 -0.07 -6.63 -16.84
N ALA A 90 -0.43 -5.51 -16.21
CA ALA A 90 -0.68 -4.25 -16.90
C ALA A 90 0.60 -3.72 -17.56
N ALA A 91 1.74 -3.72 -16.85
CA ALA A 91 3.02 -3.29 -17.40
C ALA A 91 3.42 -4.12 -18.62
N LYS A 92 3.23 -5.45 -18.57
CA LYS A 92 3.49 -6.34 -19.71
C LYS A 92 2.53 -6.10 -20.87
N ALA A 93 1.24 -5.93 -20.61
CA ALA A 93 0.24 -5.75 -21.66
C ALA A 93 0.38 -4.39 -22.38
N CYS A 94 0.83 -3.36 -21.67
CA CYS A 94 0.96 -2.00 -22.18
C CYS A 94 2.42 -1.61 -22.50
N GLU A 95 3.32 -2.57 -22.69
CA GLU A 95 4.75 -2.31 -22.84
C GLU A 95 5.04 -1.37 -24.03
N ALA A 96 4.36 -1.55 -25.16
CA ALA A 96 4.54 -0.73 -26.35
C ALA A 96 4.14 0.74 -26.11
N GLU A 97 2.98 0.97 -25.51
CA GLU A 97 2.47 2.30 -25.19
C GLU A 97 3.33 2.98 -24.13
N ILE A 98 3.73 2.24 -23.08
CA ILE A 98 4.63 2.75 -22.03
C ILE A 98 5.96 3.18 -22.64
N ASN A 99 6.56 2.37 -23.52
CA ASN A 99 7.79 2.73 -24.22
C ASN A 99 7.61 3.94 -25.14
N GLY A 100 6.44 4.07 -25.77
CA GLY A 100 6.05 5.28 -26.53
C GLY A 100 6.06 6.52 -25.64
N LEU A 101 5.41 6.46 -24.47
CA LEU A 101 5.37 7.56 -23.51
C LEU A 101 6.76 7.93 -22.99
N ILE A 102 7.59 6.94 -22.63
CA ILE A 102 8.95 7.17 -22.13
C ILE A 102 9.78 8.00 -23.13
N LYS A 103 9.62 7.75 -24.43
CA LYS A 103 10.34 8.53 -25.47
C LYS A 103 9.91 10.00 -25.54
N LEU A 104 8.72 10.34 -25.06
CA LEU A 104 8.21 11.72 -25.01
C LEU A 104 8.63 12.47 -23.74
N LEU A 105 9.06 11.77 -22.70
CA LEU A 105 9.48 12.38 -21.44
C LEU A 105 10.84 13.07 -21.62
N ALA A 106 10.98 14.26 -21.03
CA ALA A 106 12.27 14.93 -20.97
C ALA A 106 13.27 14.04 -20.23
N LYS A 107 14.48 13.89 -20.78
CA LYS A 107 15.57 13.25 -20.04
C LYS A 107 15.86 14.11 -18.79
N PRO A 108 16.05 13.49 -17.63
CA PRO A 108 16.40 14.19 -16.40
C PRO A 108 17.74 14.92 -16.54
#